data_AF-A0A6G0MC00-F1
#
_entry.id   AF-A0A6G0MC00-F1
#
_cell.length_a   1.000
_cell.length_b   1.000
_cell.length_c   1.000
_cell.angle_alpha   90.00
_cell.angle_beta   90.00
_cell.angle_gamma   90.00
#
_symmetry.space_group_name_H-M   'P 1'
#
loop_
_entity.id
_entity.type
_entity.pdbx_description
1 polymer ?
#
loop_
_entity_poly.entity_id
_entity_poly.type
_entity_poly.pdbx_seq_one_letter_code
_entity_poly.pdbx_strand_id
1 'polypeptide(L)'
;MEKGQILAYNDENLSISAIARRVGRSRNAVNNFLSDPEAYGMNKSPGRPKTLTTYAERSLLREASKAGVSARALKEKLGLPISVRRVQEVLHNSENMVHEKRLPCPLLKRGHIIARLKWADQFVEYRRKWNSVVFSDEKNFNLDGTDGYQYY
;
A
#
# COMPACT_ATOMS: atom_id res chain seq x y z
N MET A 1 24.30 -3.50 -26.75
CA MET A 1 25.37 -3.69 -27.75
C MET A 1 26.74 -3.29 -27.21
N GLU A 2 26.88 -2.14 -26.55
CA GLU A 2 28.18 -1.60 -26.11
C GLU A 2 28.99 -2.50 -25.13
N LYS A 3 28.36 -3.01 -24.07
CA LYS A 3 28.99 -3.91 -23.09
C LYS A 3 29.55 -5.20 -23.73
N GLY A 4 28.83 -5.78 -24.69
CA GLY A 4 29.24 -6.99 -25.40
C GLY A 4 30.44 -6.76 -26.33
N GLN A 5 30.55 -5.59 -26.95
CA GLN A 5 31.73 -5.21 -27.74
C GLN A 5 32.97 -5.05 -26.85
N ILE A 6 32.81 -4.48 -25.65
CA ILE A 6 33.92 -4.36 -24.69
C ILE A 6 34.42 -5.73 -24.26
N LEU A 7 33.54 -6.69 -24.00
CA LEU A 7 33.91 -8.08 -23.68
C LEU A 7 34.62 -8.76 -24.86
N ALA A 8 34.06 -8.67 -26.06
CA ALA A 8 34.67 -9.26 -27.26
C ALA A 8 36.09 -8.72 -27.54
N TYR A 9 36.30 -7.40 -27.45
CA TYR A 9 37.63 -6.82 -27.64
C TYR A 9 38.59 -7.14 -26.49
N ASN A 10 38.08 -7.38 -25.28
CA ASN A 10 38.89 -7.84 -24.16
C ASN A 10 39.35 -9.29 -24.36
N ASP A 11 38.49 -10.17 -24.89
CA ASP A 11 38.83 -11.56 -25.25
C ASP A 11 39.87 -11.61 -26.39
N GLU A 12 39.83 -10.64 -27.31
CA GLU A 12 40.87 -10.41 -28.33
C GLU A 12 42.18 -9.81 -27.76
N ASN A 13 42.31 -9.65 -26.44
CA ASN A 13 43.48 -9.07 -25.74
C ASN A 13 43.85 -7.64 -26.17
N LEU A 14 42.88 -6.83 -26.62
CA LEU A 14 43.15 -5.43 -26.88
C LEU A 14 43.42 -4.67 -25.59
N SER A 15 44.35 -3.72 -25.65
CA SER A 15 44.56 -2.79 -24.54
C SER A 15 43.29 -1.99 -24.25
N ILE A 16 43.02 -1.70 -22.98
CA ILE A 16 41.87 -0.90 -22.53
C ILE A 16 41.77 0.43 -23.29
N SER A 17 42.90 1.06 -23.63
CA SER A 17 42.95 2.29 -24.42
C SER A 17 42.45 2.10 -25.86
N ALA A 18 42.76 0.96 -26.50
CA ALA A 18 42.28 0.64 -27.84
C ALA A 18 40.80 0.29 -27.84
N ILE A 19 40.33 -0.45 -26.83
CA ILE A 19 38.90 -0.74 -26.61
C ILE A 19 38.12 0.57 -26.43
N ALA A 20 38.59 1.46 -25.55
CA ALA A 20 37.98 2.76 -25.30
C ALA A 20 37.86 3.61 -26.57
N ARG A 21 38.90 3.61 -27.43
CA ARG A 21 38.89 4.32 -28.72
C ARG A 21 37.91 3.70 -29.72
N ARG A 22 37.84 2.37 -29.80
CA ARG A 22 36.92 1.65 -30.71
C ARG A 22 35.45 1.82 -30.30
N VAL A 23 35.17 1.80 -29.00
CA VAL A 23 33.81 1.90 -28.44
C VAL A 23 33.38 3.37 -28.24
N GLY A 24 34.31 4.32 -28.29
CA GLY A 24 34.02 5.75 -28.12
C GLY A 24 33.73 6.15 -26.68
N ARG A 25 34.32 5.47 -25.69
CA ARG A 25 34.15 5.75 -24.25
C ARG A 25 35.46 6.12 -23.58
N SER A 26 35.36 6.64 -22.36
CA SER A 26 36.54 6.90 -21.54
C SER A 26 37.22 5.59 -21.13
N ARG A 27 38.56 5.62 -21.05
CA ARG A 27 39.36 4.50 -20.54
C ARG A 27 38.88 4.03 -19.17
N ASN A 28 38.50 4.97 -18.29
CA ASN A 28 38.00 4.66 -16.95
C ASN A 28 36.63 3.96 -16.99
N ALA A 29 35.73 4.32 -17.89
CA ALA A 29 34.44 3.63 -18.02
C ALA A 29 34.63 2.18 -18.47
N VAL A 30 35.52 1.93 -19.42
CA VAL A 30 35.88 0.58 -19.88
C VAL A 30 36.55 -0.22 -18.76
N ASN A 31 37.53 0.38 -18.08
CA ASN A 31 38.22 -0.26 -16.96
C ASN A 31 37.24 -0.63 -15.83
N ASN A 32 36.38 0.30 -15.41
CA ASN A 32 35.39 0.06 -14.36
C ASN A 32 34.36 -1.00 -14.74
N PHE A 33 34.02 -1.10 -16.03
CA PHE A 33 33.15 -2.17 -16.54
C PHE A 33 33.87 -3.53 -16.53
N LEU A 34 35.11 -3.60 -17.02
CA LEU A 34 35.87 -4.86 -17.07
C LEU A 34 36.27 -5.39 -15.69
N SER A 35 36.42 -4.52 -14.68
CA SER A 35 36.69 -4.94 -13.30
C SER A 35 35.54 -5.77 -12.70
N ASP A 36 34.29 -5.46 -13.04
CA ASP A 36 33.10 -6.20 -12.61
C ASP A 36 31.95 -6.01 -13.61
N PRO A 37 31.93 -6.82 -14.71
CA PRO A 37 30.94 -6.67 -15.77
C PRO A 37 29.51 -6.92 -15.31
N GLU A 38 29.33 -7.85 -14.37
CA GLU A 38 28.03 -8.30 -13.85
C GLU A 38 27.43 -7.24 -12.92
N ALA A 39 28.21 -6.64 -12.01
CA ALA A 39 27.71 -5.60 -11.11
C ALA A 39 27.65 -4.21 -11.77
N TYR A 40 28.23 -4.00 -12.95
CA TYR A 40 28.28 -2.68 -13.58
C TYR A 40 26.90 -2.12 -13.90
N GLY A 41 26.56 -1.01 -13.23
CA GLY A 41 25.29 -0.31 -13.37
C GLY A 41 24.15 -0.90 -12.52
N MET A 42 24.43 -1.91 -11.69
CA MET A 42 23.45 -2.48 -10.75
C MET A 42 23.26 -1.62 -9.50
N ASN A 43 24.29 -0.86 -9.13
CA ASN A 43 24.25 0.05 -7.99
C ASN A 43 23.31 1.23 -8.26
N LYS A 44 22.15 1.22 -7.59
CA LYS A 44 21.20 2.34 -7.60
C LYS A 44 21.60 3.34 -6.51
N SER A 45 21.53 4.62 -6.85
CA SER A 45 21.62 5.67 -5.82
C SER A 45 20.45 5.53 -4.85
N PRO A 46 20.66 5.67 -3.53
CA PRO A 46 19.59 5.62 -2.53
C PRO A 46 18.54 6.73 -2.71
N GLY A 47 18.82 7.74 -3.55
CA GLY A 47 17.91 8.85 -3.80
C GLY A 47 17.83 9.82 -2.61
N ARG A 48 16.85 10.72 -2.67
CA ARG A 48 16.66 11.73 -1.62
C ARG A 48 16.05 11.11 -0.35
N PRO A 49 16.61 11.39 0.84
CA PRO A 49 15.99 10.96 2.09
C PRO A 49 14.55 11.51 2.25
N LYS A 50 13.68 10.70 2.84
CA LYS A 50 12.32 11.15 3.18
C LYS A 50 12.38 12.25 4.25
N THR A 51 11.61 13.32 4.06
CA THR A 51 11.44 14.38 5.08
C THR A 51 10.73 13.87 6.34
N LEU A 52 9.83 12.91 6.16
CA LEU A 52 9.02 12.36 7.22
C LEU A 52 9.70 11.11 7.81
N THR A 53 9.83 11.06 9.13
CA THR A 53 10.36 9.87 9.83
C THR A 53 9.32 8.75 9.85
N THR A 54 9.78 7.51 9.98
CA THR A 54 8.90 6.33 10.08
C THR A 54 7.94 6.42 11.26
N TYR A 55 8.37 7.01 12.38
CA TYR A 55 7.53 7.26 13.55
C TYR A 55 6.42 8.28 13.29
N ALA A 56 6.77 9.39 12.61
CA ALA A 56 5.78 10.40 12.22
C ALA A 56 4.77 9.83 11.22
N GLU A 57 5.21 8.96 10.30
CA GLU A 57 4.33 8.25 9.35
C GLU A 57 3.30 7.39 10.08
N ARG A 58 3.77 6.55 11.01
CA ARG A 58 2.87 5.70 11.81
C ARG A 58 1.91 6.52 12.67
N SER A 59 2.37 7.63 13.24
CA SER A 59 1.50 8.50 14.04
C SER A 59 0.46 9.20 13.18
N LEU A 60 0.82 9.62 11.96
CA LEU A 60 -0.11 10.16 10.99
C LEU A 60 -1.19 9.13 10.62
N LEU A 61 -0.81 7.91 10.25
CA LEU A 61 -1.76 6.85 9.89
C LEU A 61 -2.67 6.47 11.06
N ARG A 62 -2.12 6.39 12.28
CA ARG A 62 -2.89 6.09 13.49
C ARG A 62 -3.92 7.18 13.80
N GLU A 63 -3.54 8.45 13.70
CA GLU A 63 -4.49 9.55 13.92
C GLU A 63 -5.53 9.64 12.79
N ALA A 64 -5.12 9.38 11.55
CA ALA A 64 -6.04 9.39 10.40
C ALA A 64 -7.02 8.22 10.40
N SER A 65 -6.67 7.11 11.07
CA SER A 65 -7.58 5.97 11.28
C SER A 65 -8.69 6.27 12.32
N LYS A 66 -8.56 7.36 13.08
CA LYS A 66 -9.63 7.85 13.96
C LYS A 66 -10.66 8.62 13.13
N ALA A 67 -11.88 8.78 13.67
CA ALA A 67 -13.02 9.38 12.98
C ALA A 67 -12.67 10.65 12.17
N GLY A 68 -13.33 10.81 11.01
CA GLY A 68 -12.96 11.69 9.88
C GLY A 68 -12.34 13.06 10.20
N VAL A 69 -11.00 13.09 10.22
CA VAL A 69 -10.20 14.32 10.30
C VAL A 69 -9.64 14.68 8.92
N SER A 70 -9.64 15.96 8.56
CA SER A 70 -9.04 16.42 7.30
C SER A 70 -7.51 16.31 7.32
N ALA A 71 -6.89 16.19 6.14
CA ALA A 71 -5.43 16.17 6.02
C ALA A 71 -4.75 17.42 6.60
N ARG A 72 -5.42 18.58 6.52
CA ARG A 72 -4.93 19.84 7.12
C ARG A 72 -4.96 19.77 8.64
N ALA A 73 -6.07 19.35 9.22
CA ALA A 73 -6.20 19.20 10.66
C ALA A 73 -5.23 18.14 11.21
N LEU A 74 -4.96 17.06 10.47
CA LEU A 74 -3.94 16.07 10.83
C LEU A 74 -2.53 16.67 10.84
N LYS A 75 -2.19 17.48 9.82
CA LYS A 75 -0.91 18.18 9.77
C LYS A 75 -0.72 19.10 10.98
N GLU A 76 -1.72 19.93 11.26
CA GLU A 76 -1.68 20.90 12.35
C GLU A 76 -1.62 20.20 13.72
N LYS A 77 -2.46 19.18 13.93
CA LYS A 77 -2.49 18.39 15.17
C LYS A 77 -1.16 17.69 15.48
N LEU A 78 -0.48 17.18 14.45
CA LEU A 78 0.78 16.46 14.59
C LEU A 78 2.01 17.35 14.42
N GLY A 79 1.84 18.65 14.17
CA GLY A 79 2.95 19.58 13.96
C GLY A 79 3.89 19.17 12.83
N LEU A 80 3.38 18.54 11.77
CA LEU A 80 4.24 17.91 10.76
C LEU A 80 4.90 18.98 9.85
N PRO A 81 6.23 18.91 9.63
CA PRO A 81 6.97 19.85 8.80
C PRO A 81 6.85 19.53 7.30
N ILE A 82 5.65 19.14 6.85
CA ILE A 82 5.36 18.78 5.45
C ILE A 82 4.15 19.54 4.92
N SER A 83 3.99 19.55 3.59
CA SER A 83 2.81 20.13 2.97
C SER A 83 1.57 19.24 3.21
N VAL A 84 0.37 19.85 3.13
CA VAL A 84 -0.89 19.11 3.19
C VAL A 84 -0.98 18.09 2.05
N ARG A 85 -0.47 18.44 0.87
CA ARG A 85 -0.39 17.52 -0.28
C ARG A 85 0.40 16.25 0.04
N ARG A 86 1.52 16.40 0.74
CA ARG A 86 2.36 15.26 1.17
C ARG A 86 1.64 14.38 2.18
N VAL A 87 0.83 14.97 3.07
CA VAL A 87 -0.04 14.20 3.98
C VAL A 87 -1.04 13.36 3.18
N GLN A 88 -1.72 13.95 2.20
CA GLN A 88 -2.68 13.23 1.36
C GLN A 88 -2.02 12.07 0.58
N GLU A 89 -0.82 12.28 0.05
CA GLU A 89 -0.01 11.23 -0.60
C GLU A 89 0.29 10.07 0.35
N VAL A 90 0.71 10.35 1.59
CA VAL A 90 0.99 9.29 2.57
C VAL A 90 -0.26 8.49 2.89
N LEU A 91 -1.41 9.16 3.05
CA LEU A 91 -2.69 8.49 3.28
C LEU A 91 -3.11 7.65 2.07
N HIS A 92 -3.00 8.19 0.86
CA HIS A 92 -3.37 7.50 -0.38
C HIS A 92 -2.48 6.27 -0.65
N ASN A 93 -1.18 6.38 -0.39
CA ASN A 93 -0.23 5.30 -0.61
C ASN A 93 -0.23 4.25 0.51
N SER A 94 -1.04 4.42 1.55
CA SER A 94 -1.08 3.48 2.66
C SER A 94 -1.94 2.27 2.32
N GLU A 95 -1.39 1.07 2.54
CA GLU A 95 -2.08 -0.20 2.25
C GLU A 95 -3.34 -0.40 3.10
N ASN A 96 -3.36 0.18 4.31
CA ASN A 96 -4.41 -0.05 5.31
C ASN A 96 -5.55 0.96 5.25
N MET A 97 -5.46 2.02 4.42
CA MET A 97 -6.50 3.06 4.33
C MET A 97 -7.13 3.07 2.94
N VAL A 98 -7.87 2.01 2.64
CA VAL A 98 -8.63 1.89 1.41
C VAL A 98 -10.02 2.48 1.60
N HIS A 99 -10.45 3.28 0.63
CA HIS A 99 -11.84 3.73 0.58
C HIS A 99 -12.70 2.60 0.01
N GLU A 100 -13.55 2.02 0.85
CA GLU A 100 -14.54 1.03 0.44
C GLU A 100 -15.95 1.51 0.76
N LYS A 101 -16.87 1.28 -0.18
CA LYS A 101 -18.30 1.50 0.05
C LYS A 101 -18.77 0.53 1.12
N ARG A 102 -19.42 1.06 2.16
CA ARG A 102 -19.98 0.24 3.22
C ARG A 102 -21.35 -0.28 2.81
N LEU A 103 -21.64 -1.52 3.17
CA LEU A 103 -23.00 -2.03 3.18
C LEU A 103 -23.82 -1.22 4.22
N PRO A 104 -25.08 -0.86 3.91
CA PRO A 104 -25.98 -0.20 4.83
C PRO A 104 -26.25 -1.15 5.98
N CYS A 105 -25.75 -0.76 7.15
CA CYS A 105 -26.11 -1.40 8.41
C CYS A 105 -27.00 -0.44 9.18
N PRO A 106 -28.22 -0.85 9.60
CA PRO A 106 -29.07 0.01 10.39
C PRO A 106 -28.39 0.34 11.73
N LEU A 107 -28.56 1.59 12.18
CA LEU A 107 -27.96 2.05 13.43
C LEU A 107 -28.48 1.23 14.62
N LEU A 108 -27.59 0.49 15.28
CA LEU A 108 -27.92 -0.23 16.51
C LEU A 108 -27.94 0.73 17.69
N LYS A 109 -29.16 1.10 18.12
CA LYS A 109 -29.36 1.84 19.37
C LYS A 109 -29.01 0.95 20.56
N ARG A 110 -28.67 1.58 21.70
CA ARG A 110 -28.31 0.87 22.95
C ARG A 110 -29.34 -0.20 23.34
N GLY A 111 -30.63 0.09 23.20
CA GLY A 111 -31.71 -0.88 23.46
C GLY A 111 -31.66 -2.10 22.54
N HIS A 112 -31.36 -1.93 21.26
CA HIS A 112 -31.20 -3.03 20.30
C HIS A 112 -30.02 -3.93 20.70
N ILE A 113 -28.89 -3.33 21.11
CA ILE A 113 -27.71 -4.07 21.54
C ILE A 113 -28.04 -4.94 22.74
N ILE A 114 -28.68 -4.37 23.76
CA ILE A 114 -29.07 -5.10 24.98
C ILE A 114 -30.03 -6.25 24.65
N ALA A 115 -31.06 -6.00 23.84
CA ALA A 115 -32.02 -7.03 23.47
C ALA A 115 -31.38 -8.17 22.67
N ARG A 116 -30.49 -7.85 21.73
CA ARG A 116 -29.75 -8.86 20.95
C ARG A 116 -28.80 -9.68 21.81
N LEU A 117 -28.09 -9.05 22.76
CA LEU A 117 -27.23 -9.76 23.71
C LEU A 117 -28.04 -10.70 24.60
N LYS A 118 -29.15 -10.21 25.17
CA LYS A 118 -30.05 -11.03 25.98
C LYS A 118 -30.59 -12.23 25.20
N TRP A 119 -30.99 -12.02 23.95
CA TRP A 119 -31.43 -13.12 23.07
C TRP A 119 -30.29 -14.09 22.80
N ALA A 120 -29.10 -13.61 22.46
CA ALA A 120 -27.94 -14.48 22.24
C ALA A 120 -27.66 -15.34 23.48
N ASP A 121 -27.57 -14.73 24.67
CA ASP A 121 -27.35 -15.41 25.96
C ASP A 121 -28.41 -16.48 26.23
N GLN A 122 -29.69 -16.16 26.02
CA GLN A 122 -30.80 -17.10 26.24
C GLN A 122 -30.73 -18.33 25.32
N PHE A 123 -30.19 -18.17 24.12
CA PHE A 123 -30.21 -19.21 23.08
C PHE A 123 -28.83 -19.85 22.84
N VAL A 124 -27.79 -19.54 23.64
CA VAL A 124 -26.45 -20.18 23.55
C VAL A 124 -26.55 -21.70 23.66
N GLU A 125 -27.29 -22.22 24.64
CA GLU A 125 -27.40 -23.66 24.90
C GLU A 125 -28.50 -24.34 24.07
N TYR A 126 -29.19 -23.59 23.21
CA TYR A 126 -30.34 -24.07 22.43
C TYR A 126 -29.96 -25.05 21.32
N ARG A 127 -28.67 -25.41 21.20
CA ARG A 127 -28.05 -26.20 20.13
C ARG A 127 -28.84 -27.45 19.70
N ARG A 128 -29.29 -28.26 20.66
CA ARG A 128 -30.01 -29.52 20.38
C ARG A 128 -31.46 -29.30 19.92
N LYS A 129 -32.03 -28.12 20.18
CA LYS A 129 -33.42 -27.75 19.85
C LYS A 129 -33.55 -26.98 18.53
N TRP A 130 -32.44 -26.54 17.91
CA TRP A 130 -32.50 -25.89 16.60
C TRP A 130 -33.02 -26.81 15.49
N ASN A 131 -32.90 -28.14 15.63
CA ASN A 131 -33.40 -29.11 14.66
C ASN A 131 -34.93 -29.07 14.46
N SER A 132 -35.67 -28.48 15.40
CA SER A 132 -37.12 -28.30 15.29
C SER A 132 -37.53 -26.88 14.86
N VAL A 133 -36.57 -26.01 14.54
CA VAL A 133 -36.81 -24.61 14.17
C VAL A 133 -36.59 -24.44 12.67
N VAL A 134 -37.59 -23.88 11.99
CA VAL A 134 -37.47 -23.46 10.59
C VAL A 134 -37.36 -21.94 10.57
N PHE A 135 -36.31 -21.43 9.95
CA PHE A 135 -36.14 -20.00 9.71
C PHE A 135 -36.65 -19.66 8.30
N SER A 136 -37.48 -18.62 8.21
CA SER A 136 -37.97 -18.05 6.95
C SER A 136 -37.78 -16.55 6.97
N ASP A 137 -37.37 -15.98 5.84
CA ASP A 137 -37.27 -14.54 5.61
C ASP A 137 -37.59 -14.26 4.14
N GLU A 138 -38.00 -13.03 3.85
CA GLU A 138 -38.29 -12.59 2.49
C GLU A 138 -37.06 -11.91 1.90
N LYS A 139 -36.63 -12.36 0.71
CA LYS A 139 -35.52 -11.75 -0.03
C LYS A 139 -36.00 -11.24 -1.38
N ASN A 140 -35.68 -9.99 -1.68
CA ASN A 140 -35.86 -9.44 -3.01
C ASN A 140 -34.75 -9.94 -3.95
N PHE A 141 -35.14 -10.47 -5.12
CA PHE A 141 -34.21 -10.88 -6.18
C PHE A 141 -34.30 -9.87 -7.34
N ASN A 142 -33.31 -8.98 -7.43
CA ASN A 142 -33.21 -8.00 -8.53
C ASN A 142 -32.48 -8.61 -9.73
N LEU A 143 -32.99 -8.37 -10.94
CA LEU A 143 -32.44 -8.93 -12.19
C LEU A 143 -31.10 -8.32 -12.60
N ASP A 144 -30.84 -7.04 -12.26
CA ASP A 144 -29.58 -6.33 -12.52
C ASP A 144 -29.26 -5.28 -11.43
N GLY A 145 -27.99 -5.17 -11.01
CA GLY A 145 -27.45 -4.08 -10.18
C GLY A 145 -26.79 -4.50 -8.86
N THR A 146 -25.80 -3.72 -8.38
CA THR A 146 -25.21 -3.91 -7.05
C THR A 146 -26.23 -3.56 -5.96
N ASP A 147 -26.69 -4.57 -5.22
CA ASP A 147 -27.68 -4.42 -4.15
C ASP A 147 -27.07 -3.72 -2.92
N GLY A 148 -27.78 -2.70 -2.42
CA GLY A 148 -27.57 -2.13 -1.09
C GLY A 148 -26.14 -1.70 -0.77
N TYR A 149 -25.55 -0.74 -1.48
CA TYR A 149 -24.42 0.05 -0.94
C TYR A 149 -24.93 1.42 -0.49
N GLN A 150 -24.36 1.97 0.59
CA GLN A 150 -24.70 3.33 1.01
C GLN A 150 -24.27 4.37 -0.04
N TYR A 151 -25.17 5.29 -0.37
CA TYR A 151 -24.86 6.50 -1.13
C TYR A 151 -24.37 7.58 -0.16
N TYR A 152 -23.33 8.34 -0.56
CA TYR A 152 -22.78 9.45 0.21
C TYR A 152 -23.56 10.74 -0.01
#